data_AF-A0A5J9VS96-F1
#
_entry.id   AF-A0A5J9VS96-F1
#
_cell.length_a   1.000
_cell.length_b   1.000
_cell.length_c   1.000
_cell.angle_alpha   90.00
_cell.angle_beta   90.00
_cell.angle_gamma   90.00
#
_symmetry.space_group_name_H-M   'P 1'
#
loop_
_entity.id
_entity.type
_entity.pdbx_description
1 polymer ?
#
loop_
_entity_poly.entity_id
_entity_poly.type
_entity_poly.pdbx_seq_one_letter_code
_entity_poly.pdbx_strand_id
1 'polypeptide(L)'
;MPAQLTTSCCTPQLISPIAMAPRLLACFGRRTASAPEDGTTAADDQQVAPPGPVLVELFSSQGCAASPEADAVAARLAQDSGSGAVVVLGFHVDYWDYRGWKDPFATSAWTVRQKAYVEALRLDTLFTPQVVVQDARTASAPSRTRSPPPCVTRRATRRPP
;
A
#
# COMPACT_ATOMS: atom_id res chain seq x y z
N MET A 1 -10.87 23.39 30.62
CA MET A 1 -12.31 23.20 30.89
C MET A 1 -12.93 22.56 29.66
N PRO A 2 -13.72 21.48 29.78
CA PRO A 2 -14.27 20.76 28.63
C PRO A 2 -15.62 21.34 28.16
N ALA A 3 -15.86 21.33 26.85
CA ALA A 3 -17.13 21.72 26.23
C ALA A 3 -17.74 20.55 25.44
N GLN A 4 -18.51 19.75 26.18
CA GLN A 4 -19.77 19.05 25.82
C GLN A 4 -20.00 18.64 24.35
N LEU A 5 -20.26 17.33 24.15
CA LEU A 5 -20.93 16.80 22.95
C LEU A 5 -22.38 17.30 22.88
N THR A 6 -22.92 17.48 21.67
CA THR A 6 -24.36 17.58 21.45
C THR A 6 -24.82 16.57 20.39
N THR A 7 -25.57 15.56 20.84
CA THR A 7 -26.27 14.62 19.96
C THR A 7 -27.56 15.27 19.47
N SER A 8 -27.67 15.56 18.18
CA SER A 8 -28.91 16.12 17.61
C SER A 8 -29.83 15.00 17.14
N CYS A 9 -30.89 14.74 17.91
CA CYS A 9 -32.02 13.93 17.46
C CYS A 9 -32.84 14.73 16.44
N CYS A 10 -32.95 14.26 15.19
CA CYS A 10 -33.94 14.76 14.24
C CYS A 10 -35.11 13.78 14.15
N THR A 11 -36.30 14.29 14.44
CA THR A 11 -37.56 13.56 14.63
C THR A 11 -38.28 13.20 13.31
N PRO A 12 -39.33 12.36 13.33
CA PRO A 12 -39.85 11.67 12.15
C PRO A 12 -40.96 12.43 11.39
N GLN A 13 -41.38 11.77 10.29
CA GLN A 13 -42.53 12.04 9.41
C GLN A 13 -42.35 13.12 8.34
N LEU A 14 -42.61 12.73 7.08
CA LEU A 14 -43.86 13.17 6.46
C LEU A 14 -44.44 12.06 5.55
N ILE A 15 -45.77 11.99 5.51
CA ILE A 15 -46.56 11.04 4.72
C ILE A 15 -46.80 11.65 3.33
N SER A 16 -46.94 10.82 2.28
CA SER A 16 -47.49 11.26 0.99
C SER A 16 -48.35 10.17 0.33
N PRO A 17 -49.35 10.56 -0.49
CA PRO A 17 -50.58 9.79 -0.59
C PRO A 17 -50.63 8.74 -1.71
N ILE A 18 -51.60 7.85 -1.53
CA ILE A 18 -52.02 6.80 -2.45
C ILE A 18 -52.51 7.40 -3.78
N ALA A 19 -52.03 6.87 -4.91
CA ALA A 19 -52.66 7.00 -6.21
C ALA A 19 -53.11 5.61 -6.69
N MET A 20 -54.42 5.44 -6.86
CA MET A 20 -55.06 4.17 -7.23
C MET A 20 -55.37 4.17 -8.74
N ALA A 21 -54.94 3.12 -9.45
CA ALA A 21 -55.26 2.89 -10.86
C ALA A 21 -55.86 1.48 -11.07
N PRO A 22 -56.74 1.26 -12.07
CA PRO A 22 -57.68 0.14 -12.07
C PRO A 22 -57.10 -1.18 -12.61
N ARG A 23 -57.81 -2.27 -12.32
CA ARG A 23 -57.47 -3.66 -12.70
C ARG A 23 -58.04 -4.04 -14.08
N LEU A 24 -57.74 -5.29 -14.48
CA LEU A 24 -58.24 -6.08 -15.62
C LEU A 24 -57.42 -5.82 -16.91
N LEU A 25 -56.91 -6.81 -17.65
CA LEU A 25 -57.01 -8.29 -17.65
C LEU A 25 -55.55 -8.83 -17.90
N ALA A 26 -55.17 -10.11 -17.85
CA ALA A 26 -55.92 -11.38 -17.79
C ALA A 26 -55.15 -12.52 -17.08
N CYS A 27 -55.52 -13.77 -17.37
CA CYS A 27 -55.09 -15.03 -16.78
C CYS A 27 -53.76 -15.59 -17.35
N PHE A 28 -52.85 -16.05 -16.48
CA PHE A 28 -52.03 -17.24 -16.77
C PHE A 28 -51.63 -18.02 -15.50
N GLY A 29 -51.87 -19.33 -15.53
CA GLY A 29 -51.07 -20.37 -14.84
C GLY A 29 -50.82 -20.25 -13.32
N ARG A 30 -51.73 -20.80 -12.51
CA ARG A 30 -51.49 -21.14 -11.10
C ARG A 30 -50.43 -22.25 -10.99
N ARG A 31 -49.38 -22.07 -10.18
CA ARG A 31 -48.64 -23.18 -9.53
C ARG A 31 -48.41 -22.87 -8.05
N THR A 32 -49.04 -23.68 -7.21
CA THR A 32 -48.59 -23.99 -5.84
C THR A 32 -47.39 -24.95 -5.94
N ALA A 33 -46.49 -25.13 -4.95
CA ALA A 33 -46.61 -24.91 -3.52
C ALA A 33 -45.23 -24.78 -2.82
N SER A 34 -45.25 -24.19 -1.61
CA SER A 34 -44.50 -24.58 -0.39
C SER A 34 -42.98 -24.34 -0.26
N ALA A 35 -42.59 -24.00 0.97
CA ALA A 35 -41.26 -23.64 1.48
C ALA A 35 -40.52 -24.88 2.08
N PRO A 36 -39.37 -24.75 2.78
CA PRO A 36 -38.42 -23.62 2.91
C PRO A 36 -36.99 -23.98 2.45
N GLU A 37 -36.13 -22.98 2.21
CA GLU A 37 -34.69 -23.22 2.03
C GLU A 37 -33.90 -22.24 2.91
N ASP A 38 -32.85 -22.74 3.55
CA ASP A 38 -32.14 -22.11 4.65
C ASP A 38 -31.38 -20.82 4.30
N GLY A 39 -31.09 -20.04 5.35
CA GLY A 39 -30.33 -18.82 5.24
C GLY A 39 -28.91 -19.06 4.72
N THR A 40 -28.70 -18.76 3.44
CA THR A 40 -27.38 -18.36 2.93
C THR A 40 -27.37 -16.84 2.81
N THR A 41 -27.22 -16.17 3.95
CA THR A 41 -26.45 -14.92 3.94
C THR A 41 -25.09 -15.31 3.38
N ALA A 42 -24.80 -14.91 2.15
CA ALA A 42 -23.46 -15.03 1.60
C ALA A 42 -22.57 -14.12 2.45
N ALA A 43 -21.99 -14.69 3.51
CA ALA A 43 -20.83 -14.12 4.15
C ALA A 43 -19.78 -14.00 3.04
N ASP A 44 -19.49 -12.75 2.65
CA ASP A 44 -18.31 -12.42 1.88
C ASP A 44 -17.11 -12.71 2.80
N ASP A 45 -16.76 -13.99 2.86
CA ASP A 45 -15.63 -14.50 3.62
C ASP A 45 -14.38 -14.10 2.85
N GLN A 46 -14.06 -12.80 2.95
CA GLN A 46 -12.82 -12.22 2.46
C GLN A 46 -11.69 -12.82 3.27
N GLN A 47 -11.28 -14.01 2.85
CA GLN A 47 -10.24 -14.78 3.47
C GLN A 47 -8.94 -14.01 3.32
N VAL A 48 -8.63 -13.21 4.33
CA VAL A 48 -7.45 -12.33 4.37
C VAL A 48 -6.24 -13.24 4.32
N ALA A 49 -5.68 -13.40 3.11
CA ALA A 49 -4.46 -14.14 2.90
C ALA A 49 -3.39 -13.59 3.87
N PRO A 50 -2.63 -14.48 4.56
CA PRO A 50 -1.63 -14.06 5.52
C PRO A 50 -0.67 -13.06 4.84
N PRO A 51 -0.26 -11.98 5.54
CA PRO A 51 0.54 -10.93 4.93
C PRO A 51 1.81 -11.53 4.33
N GLY A 52 1.99 -11.30 3.03
CA GLY A 52 3.17 -11.75 2.30
C GLY A 52 4.43 -10.97 2.72
N PRO A 53 5.61 -11.40 2.23
CA PRO A 53 6.84 -10.72 2.58
C PRO A 53 6.86 -9.27 2.07
N VAL A 54 7.39 -8.37 2.91
CA VAL A 54 7.65 -6.98 2.61
C VAL A 54 9.08 -6.85 2.08
N LEU A 55 9.24 -6.34 0.88
CA LEU A 55 10.55 -5.99 0.32
C LEU A 55 10.90 -4.54 0.71
N VAL A 56 12.10 -4.35 1.26
CA VAL A 56 12.66 -3.06 1.64
C VAL A 56 13.95 -2.84 0.87
N GLU A 57 13.95 -1.93 -0.10
CA GLU A 57 15.12 -1.57 -0.88
C GLU A 57 15.69 -0.24 -0.35
N LEU A 58 16.93 -0.25 0.13
CA LEU A 58 17.68 0.93 0.55
C LEU A 58 18.67 1.32 -0.55
N PHE A 59 18.53 2.54 -1.07
CA PHE A 59 19.54 3.20 -1.91
C PHE A 59 20.44 4.07 -1.04
N SER A 60 21.73 3.76 -1.04
CA SER A 60 22.74 4.28 -0.13
C SER A 60 24.03 4.63 -0.87
N SER A 61 24.98 5.28 -0.19
CA SER A 61 26.34 5.51 -0.70
C SER A 61 27.26 5.98 0.43
N GLN A 62 28.47 5.43 0.50
CA GLN A 62 29.51 5.85 1.45
C GLN A 62 29.91 7.33 1.29
N GLY A 63 29.75 7.91 0.10
CA GLY A 63 30.02 9.33 -0.13
C GLY A 63 29.00 10.29 0.50
N CYS A 64 27.90 9.78 1.07
CA CYS A 64 26.82 10.57 1.67
C CYS A 64 26.80 10.45 3.19
N ALA A 65 26.97 11.57 3.91
CA ALA A 65 27.11 11.60 5.36
C ALA A 65 25.92 11.00 6.16
N ALA A 66 24.71 10.99 5.61
CA ALA A 66 23.52 10.44 6.26
C ALA A 66 23.30 8.93 5.98
N SER A 67 24.04 8.34 5.04
CA SER A 67 23.87 6.94 4.63
C SER A 67 24.25 5.91 5.70
N PRO A 68 25.38 6.03 6.44
CA PRO A 68 25.81 5.00 7.40
C PRO A 68 24.76 4.68 8.48
N GLU A 69 23.92 5.65 8.84
CA GLU A 69 22.83 5.46 9.80
C GLU A 69 21.67 4.67 9.19
N ALA A 70 21.33 4.93 7.93
CA ALA A 70 20.31 4.17 7.21
C ALA A 70 20.78 2.73 6.95
N ASP A 71 22.05 2.54 6.61
CA ASP A 71 22.67 1.22 6.45
C ASP A 71 22.61 0.43 7.77
N ALA A 72 22.93 1.08 8.90
CA ALA A 72 22.82 0.47 10.22
C ALA A 72 21.37 0.10 10.62
N VAL A 73 20.37 0.91 10.22
CA VAL A 73 18.95 0.60 10.43
C VAL A 73 18.51 -0.56 9.54
N ALA A 74 18.92 -0.59 8.27
CA ALA A 74 18.63 -1.69 7.35
C ALA A 74 19.27 -3.01 7.79
N ALA A 75 20.51 -2.98 8.29
CA ALA A 75 21.20 -4.15 8.84
C ALA A 75 20.49 -4.70 10.09
N ARG A 76 20.03 -3.84 11.01
CA ARG A 76 19.22 -4.26 12.16
C ARG A 76 17.90 -4.86 11.71
N LEU A 77 17.18 -4.20 10.80
CA LEU A 77 15.92 -4.71 10.25
C LEU A 77 16.13 -6.12 9.66
N ALA A 78 17.18 -6.33 8.88
CA ALA A 78 17.51 -7.65 8.31
C ALA A 78 17.82 -8.72 9.37
N GLN A 79 18.38 -8.35 10.53
CA GLN A 79 18.64 -9.25 11.65
C GLN A 79 17.37 -9.57 12.46
N ASP A 80 16.55 -8.55 12.72
CA ASP A 80 15.33 -8.64 13.54
C ASP A 80 14.17 -9.34 12.81
N SER A 81 14.26 -9.52 11.48
CA SER A 81 13.22 -10.08 10.61
C SER A 81 12.89 -11.56 10.85
N GLY A 82 13.79 -12.31 11.50
CA GLY A 82 13.59 -13.72 11.85
C GLY A 82 13.10 -14.58 10.68
N SER A 83 12.08 -15.41 10.92
CA SER A 83 11.49 -16.32 9.92
C SER A 83 10.33 -15.70 9.12
N GLY A 84 10.08 -14.38 9.24
CA GLY A 84 8.76 -13.81 8.92
C GLY A 84 8.77 -12.43 8.27
N ALA A 85 8.62 -12.43 6.95
CA ALA A 85 7.99 -11.36 6.16
C ALA A 85 8.69 -10.00 5.99
N VAL A 86 10.01 -9.86 6.20
CA VAL A 86 10.77 -8.71 5.67
C VAL A 86 12.05 -9.16 4.96
N VAL A 87 12.27 -8.65 3.74
CA VAL A 87 13.48 -8.87 2.93
C VAL A 87 14.13 -7.52 2.68
N VAL A 88 15.39 -7.36 3.08
CA VAL A 88 16.12 -6.08 2.95
C VAL A 88 17.18 -6.20 1.86
N LEU A 89 17.20 -5.27 0.90
CA LEU A 89 18.21 -5.15 -0.15
C LEU A 89 18.93 -3.80 -0.03
N GLY A 90 20.26 -3.80 0.01
CA GLY A 90 21.09 -2.61 -0.03
C GLY A 90 21.68 -2.37 -1.42
N PHE A 91 21.50 -1.17 -1.96
CA PHE A 91 21.97 -0.76 -3.28
C PHE A 91 22.82 0.50 -3.18
N HIS A 92 24.10 0.40 -3.52
CA HIS A 92 25.02 1.54 -3.47
C HIS A 92 25.01 2.30 -4.80
N VAL A 93 24.78 3.61 -4.75
CA VAL A 93 24.65 4.47 -5.95
C VAL A 93 25.93 5.26 -6.21
N ASP A 94 26.33 5.34 -7.48
CA ASP A 94 27.63 5.86 -7.93
C ASP A 94 27.68 7.38 -8.10
N TYR A 95 26.53 8.07 -8.11
CA TYR A 95 26.49 9.51 -8.35
C TYR A 95 27.04 10.37 -7.18
N TRP A 96 27.57 9.77 -6.11
CA TRP A 96 28.34 10.48 -5.08
C TRP A 96 29.85 10.49 -5.36
N ASP A 97 30.34 9.64 -6.27
CA ASP A 97 31.77 9.46 -6.58
C ASP A 97 32.48 10.76 -7.02
N TYR A 98 31.72 11.76 -7.51
CA TYR A 98 32.27 13.08 -7.86
C TYR A 98 32.92 13.84 -6.69
N ARG A 99 32.75 13.38 -5.44
CA ARG A 99 33.45 13.93 -4.26
C ARG A 99 34.91 13.47 -4.12
N GLY A 100 35.38 12.58 -4.98
CA GLY A 100 36.73 12.04 -4.93
C GLY A 100 36.88 10.81 -4.04
N TRP A 101 35.86 10.43 -3.26
CA TRP A 101 35.73 9.07 -2.72
C TRP A 101 34.86 8.24 -3.65
N LYS A 102 35.41 7.16 -4.19
CA LYS A 102 34.68 6.19 -5.00
C LYS A 102 34.21 5.04 -4.10
N ASP A 103 32.90 4.85 -4.00
CA ASP A 103 32.32 3.76 -3.21
C ASP A 103 32.54 2.42 -3.93
N PRO A 104 33.27 1.44 -3.34
CA PRO A 104 33.59 0.17 -4.01
C PRO A 104 32.38 -0.74 -4.20
N PHE A 105 31.28 -0.50 -3.49
CA PHE A 105 30.02 -1.23 -3.66
C PHE A 105 29.09 -0.56 -4.68
N ALA A 106 29.37 0.69 -5.06
CA ALA A 106 28.49 1.46 -5.93
C ALA A 106 28.53 0.98 -7.39
N THR A 107 27.40 1.08 -8.08
CA THR A 107 27.30 0.72 -9.50
C THR A 107 26.25 1.57 -10.20
N SER A 108 26.53 1.98 -11.44
CA SER A 108 25.61 2.77 -12.27
C SER A 108 24.25 2.10 -12.48
N ALA A 109 24.19 0.77 -12.51
CA ALA A 109 22.97 -0.03 -12.54
C ALA A 109 22.02 0.28 -11.37
N TRP A 110 22.56 0.54 -10.17
CA TRP A 110 21.78 0.90 -8.98
C TRP A 110 21.28 2.34 -9.03
N THR A 111 22.08 3.27 -9.56
CA THR A 111 21.64 4.63 -9.89
C THR A 111 20.53 4.63 -10.94
N VAL A 112 20.60 3.76 -11.96
CA VAL A 112 19.54 3.59 -12.98
C VAL A 112 18.27 2.99 -12.35
N ARG A 113 18.39 1.99 -11.47
CA ARG A 113 17.25 1.45 -10.71
C ARG A 113 16.58 2.54 -9.86
N GLN A 114 17.36 3.39 -9.21
CA GLN A 114 16.82 4.51 -8.42
C GLN A 114 16.11 5.55 -9.30
N LYS A 115 16.66 5.89 -10.47
CA LYS A 115 16.02 6.78 -11.46
C LYS A 115 14.66 6.26 -11.91
N ALA A 116 14.54 4.95 -12.16
CA ALA A 116 13.26 4.34 -12.51
C ALA A 116 12.20 4.54 -11.40
N TYR A 117 12.58 4.49 -10.12
CA TYR A 117 11.65 4.82 -9.03
C TYR A 117 11.31 6.32 -8.95
N VAL A 118 12.28 7.21 -9.15
CA VAL A 118 12.04 8.66 -9.22
C VAL A 118 11.04 9.01 -10.33
N GLU A 119 11.20 8.43 -11.53
CA GLU A 119 10.28 8.60 -12.65
C GLU A 119 8.90 8.01 -12.37
N ALA A 120 8.84 6.76 -11.89
CA ALA A 120 7.59 6.04 -11.67
C ALA A 120 6.72 6.65 -10.55
N LEU A 121 7.36 7.24 -9.54
CA LEU A 121 6.70 7.89 -8.40
C LEU A 121 6.58 9.42 -8.53
N ARG A 122 7.08 9.99 -9.63
CA ARG A 122 7.10 11.45 -9.88
C ARG A 122 7.78 12.24 -8.75
N LEU A 123 8.92 11.76 -8.28
CA LEU A 123 9.77 12.47 -7.32
C LEU A 123 10.63 13.51 -8.06
N ASP A 124 10.93 14.63 -7.41
CA ASP A 124 11.69 15.73 -8.05
C ASP A 124 13.19 15.43 -8.20
N THR A 125 13.77 14.63 -7.29
CA THR A 125 15.23 14.42 -7.22
C THR A 125 15.62 13.00 -6.80
N LEU A 126 16.80 12.57 -7.28
CA LEU A 126 17.54 11.48 -6.65
C LEU A 126 18.12 11.95 -5.32
N PHE A 127 18.04 11.11 -4.29
CA PHE A 127 18.66 11.38 -3.00
C PHE A 127 19.09 10.10 -2.29
N THR A 128 20.10 10.20 -1.43
CA THR A 128 20.41 9.18 -0.43
C THR A 128 20.34 9.76 0.98
N PRO A 129 20.08 8.92 1.99
CA PRO A 129 19.52 7.57 1.86
C PRO A 129 18.03 7.61 1.43
N GLN A 130 17.64 6.72 0.51
CA GLN A 130 16.24 6.54 0.08
C GLN A 130 15.81 5.09 0.33
N VAL A 131 14.68 4.90 0.98
CA VAL A 131 14.06 3.58 1.17
C VAL A 131 12.81 3.48 0.30
N VAL A 132 12.66 2.37 -0.42
CA VAL A 132 11.45 1.95 -1.15
C VAL A 132 10.90 0.71 -0.43
N VAL A 133 9.60 0.72 -0.08
CA VAL A 133 8.93 -0.42 0.57
C VAL A 133 7.83 -0.97 -0.33
N GLN A 134 7.77 -2.29 -0.52
CA GLN A 134 6.77 -3.01 -1.32
C GLN A 134 6.19 -4.21 -0.54
N ASP A 135 4.87 -4.40 -0.58
CA ASP A 135 4.20 -5.61 -0.06
C ASP A 135 4.05 -6.62 -1.23
N ALA A 136 4.32 -7.91 -0.98
CA ALA A 136 4.13 -8.98 -1.97
C ALA A 136 2.71 -9.05 -2.56
N ARG A 137 1.66 -8.66 -1.81
CA ARG A 137 0.28 -8.52 -2.32
C ARG A 137 0.18 -7.47 -3.41
N THR A 138 1.02 -6.44 -3.35
CA THR A 138 1.09 -5.36 -4.34
C THR A 138 1.97 -5.72 -5.53
N ALA A 139 2.98 -6.58 -5.33
CA ALA A 139 3.86 -7.08 -6.38
C ALA A 139 3.23 -8.18 -7.27
N SER A 140 1.95 -8.51 -7.08
CA SER A 140 1.30 -9.60 -7.82
C SER A 140 1.04 -9.25 -9.29
N ALA A 141 1.75 -9.98 -10.16
CA ALA A 141 1.67 -9.99 -11.63
C ALA A 141 2.20 -8.74 -12.39
N PRO A 142 2.98 -8.94 -13.47
CA PRO A 142 3.38 -7.86 -14.38
C PRO A 142 2.19 -7.45 -15.26
N SER A 143 1.30 -6.61 -14.72
CA SER A 143 0.27 -5.98 -15.54
C SER A 143 0.95 -5.16 -16.65
N ARG A 144 0.41 -5.19 -17.88
CA ARG A 144 0.94 -4.41 -19.01
C ARG A 144 0.90 -2.89 -18.78
N THR A 145 0.17 -2.45 -17.76
CA THR A 145 0.11 -1.07 -17.31
C THR A 145 1.36 -0.76 -16.49
N ARG A 146 2.23 0.13 -17.00
CA ARG A 146 3.49 0.58 -16.39
C ARG A 146 3.29 1.50 -15.17
N SER A 147 2.31 1.20 -14.32
CA SER A 147 2.17 1.81 -13.00
C SER A 147 3.04 1.01 -12.03
N PRO A 148 3.93 1.64 -11.23
CA PRO A 148 4.59 0.92 -10.16
C PRO A 148 3.53 0.39 -9.18
N PRO A 149 3.80 -0.72 -8.47
CA PRO A 149 3.05 -1.05 -7.26
C PRO A 149 3.10 0.16 -6.31
N PRO A 150 2.04 0.53 -5.57
CA PRO A 150 2.13 1.56 -4.54
C PRO A 150 3.24 1.22 -3.54
N CYS A 151 4.38 1.89 -3.73
CA CYS A 151 5.55 1.75 -2.89
C CYS A 151 5.81 3.07 -2.19
N VAL A 152 6.09 3.01 -0.89
CA VAL A 152 6.32 4.19 -0.08
C VAL A 152 7.80 4.52 -0.15
N THR A 153 8.15 5.58 -0.87
CA THR A 153 9.48 6.19 -0.77
C THR A 153 9.57 7.11 0.43
N ARG A 154 10.58 6.89 1.28
CA ARG A 154 10.96 7.82 2.33
C ARG A 154 12.45 8.13 2.24
N ARG A 155 12.81 9.39 2.51
CA ARG A 155 14.17 9.72 2.97
C ARG A 155 14.33 9.07 4.35
N ALA A 156 15.38 8.26 4.50
CA ALA A 156 15.75 7.76 5.83
C ALA A 156 16.42 8.90 6.60
N THR A 157 15.58 9.76 7.19
CA THR A 157 16.01 10.75 8.19
C THR A 157 16.10 10.07 9.55
N ARG A 158 16.98 10.56 10.43
CA ARG A 158 16.92 10.21 11.86
C ARG A 158 15.49 10.35 12.38
N ARG A 159 15.02 9.38 13.15
CA ARG A 159 13.86 9.58 14.02
C ARG A 159 14.28 10.62 15.08
N PRO A 160 13.50 11.69 15.33
CA PRO A 160 13.77 12.58 16.44
C PRO A 160 13.70 11.81 17.77
N PRO A 161 14.45 12.23 18.80
CA PRO A 161 14.44 11.60 20.13
C PRO A 161 13.07 11.68 20.81
#